data_AF-A0A2T2V6Z0-F1
#
_entry.id   AF-A0A2T2V6Z0-F1
#
_cell.length_a   1.000
_cell.length_b   1.000
_cell.length_c   1.000
_cell.angle_alpha   90.00
_cell.angle_beta   90.00
_cell.angle_gamma   90.00
#
_symmetry.space_group_name_H-M   'P 1'
#
loop_
_entity.id
_entity.type
_entity.pdbx_description
1 polymer ?
#
loop_
_entity_poly.entity_id
_entity_poly.type
_entity_poly.pdbx_seq_one_letter_code
_entity_poly.pdbx_strand_id
1 'polypeptide(L)' 'MAQVREELRTHQEERDENTEMARIIVAQKQEESGGYRFRRKMVRREDVQDELDAMRNGQ' A
#
# COMPACT_ATOMS: atom_id res chain seq x y z
N MET A 1 -24.89 -33.86 -25.48
CA MET A 1 -25.62 -32.61 -25.75
C MET A 1 -26.73 -32.44 -24.73
N ALA A 2 -26.61 -31.45 -23.85
CA ALA A 2 -27.68 -30.71 -23.16
C ALA A 2 -26.99 -29.58 -22.36
N GLN A 3 -26.98 -28.39 -22.95
CA GLN A 3 -26.50 -27.14 -22.35
C GLN A 3 -27.66 -26.50 -21.58
N VAL A 4 -27.51 -26.26 -20.27
CA VAL A 4 -28.09 -25.13 -19.54
C VAL A 4 -27.11 -24.87 -18.37
N ARG A 5 -26.08 -24.06 -18.61
CA ARG A 5 -25.97 -22.64 -18.21
C ARG A 5 -26.06 -22.46 -16.70
N GLU A 6 -24.91 -22.33 -16.04
CA GLU A 6 -24.22 -21.04 -15.79
C GLU A 6 -24.52 -20.66 -14.33
N GLU A 7 -23.77 -21.30 -13.44
CA GLU A 7 -22.78 -20.64 -12.59
C GLU A 7 -23.41 -19.99 -11.35
N LEU A 8 -23.15 -20.65 -10.22
CA LEU A 8 -23.26 -20.15 -8.85
C LEU A 8 -22.58 -18.77 -8.74
N ARG A 9 -23.32 -17.70 -9.04
CA ARG A 9 -22.88 -16.34 -8.74
C ARG A 9 -23.23 -16.03 -7.29
N THR A 10 -22.42 -16.55 -6.39
CA THR A 10 -22.46 -16.19 -4.96
C THR A 10 -21.06 -16.27 -4.40
N HIS A 11 -20.28 -15.20 -4.60
CA HIS A 11 -19.17 -14.87 -3.73
C HIS A 11 -19.00 -13.35 -3.73
N GLN A 12 -19.61 -12.74 -2.71
CA GLN A 12 -19.14 -11.55 -2.00
C GLN A 12 -18.05 -10.74 -2.72
N GLU A 13 -18.46 -9.66 -3.40
CA GLU A 13 -17.63 -8.45 -3.56
C GLU A 13 -17.53 -7.70 -2.22
N GLU A 14 -17.20 -8.42 -1.14
CA GLU A 14 -16.64 -7.86 0.10
C GLU A 14 -15.18 -8.31 0.18
N ARG A 15 -14.42 -8.06 -0.89
CA ARG A 15 -12.96 -8.07 -0.79
C ARG A 15 -12.53 -6.76 -0.15
N ASP A 16 -12.66 -6.73 1.17
CA ASP A 16 -11.77 -6.04 2.10
C ASP A 16 -11.24 -4.68 1.61
N GLU A 17 -12.04 -3.62 1.76
CA GLU A 17 -11.54 -2.23 1.80
C GLU A 17 -10.43 -2.05 2.87
N ASN A 18 -10.27 -3.01 3.79
CA ASN A 18 -9.18 -3.06 4.77
C ASN A 18 -7.83 -3.58 4.22
N THR A 19 -7.76 -4.12 3.01
CA THR A 19 -6.48 -4.54 2.39
C THR A 19 -5.76 -3.39 1.68
N GLU A 20 -6.38 -2.21 1.62
CA GLU A 20 -5.89 -1.08 0.83
C GLU A 20 -4.88 -0.22 1.58
N MET A 21 -4.69 -0.40 2.88
CA MET A 21 -3.75 0.40 3.67
C MET A 21 -2.41 -0.33 3.86
N ALA A 22 -1.32 0.31 3.44
CA ALA A 22 0.05 -0.13 3.66
C ALA A 22 0.71 0.71 4.77
N ARG A 23 1.56 0.06 5.57
CA ARG A 23 2.42 0.72 6.54
C ARG A 23 3.79 0.96 5.93
N ILE A 24 4.17 2.23 5.76
CA ILE A 24 5.51 2.59 5.29
C ILE A 24 6.40 2.99 6.47
N ILE A 25 7.66 2.56 6.42
CA ILE A 25 8.71 2.94 7.36
C ILE A 25 9.88 3.46 6.54
N VAL A 26 10.23 4.73 6.74
CA VAL A 26 11.30 5.41 6.02
C VAL A 26 12.43 5.72 6.97
N ALA A 27 13.65 5.32 6.60
CA ALA A 27 14.88 5.62 7.32
C ALA A 27 15.66 6.71 6.59
N GLN A 28 15.78 7.89 7.19
CA GLN A 28 16.56 9.01 6.67
C GLN A 28 17.91 9.05 7.38
N LYS A 29 19.01 8.94 6.64
CA LYS A 29 20.35 9.09 7.20
C LYS A 29 20.60 10.54 7.59
N GLN A 30 21.07 10.76 8.81
CA GLN A 30 21.50 12.05 9.32
C GLN A 30 23.01 12.16 9.09
N GLU A 31 23.41 12.89 8.06
CA GLU A 31 24.83 13.02 7.66
C GLU A 31 25.72 13.56 8.78
N GLU A 32 25.20 14.45 9.64
CA GLU A 32 25.97 15.06 10.73
C GLU A 32 26.27 14.11 11.89
N SER A 33 25.36 13.18 12.21
CA SER A 33 25.49 12.27 13.35
C SER A 33 25.81 10.83 12.95
N GLY A 34 25.76 10.51 11.65
CA GLY A 34 25.84 9.15 11.13
C GLY A 34 24.64 8.26 11.49
N GLY A 35 23.66 8.77 12.23
CA GLY A 35 22.48 8.03 12.68
C GLY A 35 21.36 8.00 11.65
N TYR A 36 20.35 7.15 11.87
CA TYR A 36 19.14 7.11 11.05
C TYR A 36 17.95 7.67 11.82
N ARG A 37 17.17 8.54 11.17
CA ARG A 37 15.88 9.02 11.64
C ARG A 37 14.78 8.21 10.98
N PHE A 38 13.92 7.60 11.78
CA PHE A 38 12.82 6.78 11.27
C PHE A 38 11.51 7.57 11.28
N ARG A 39 10.77 7.53 10.18
CA ARG A 39 9.39 8.05 10.08
C ARG A 39 8.47 6.90 9.66
N ARG A 40 7.29 6.83 10.28
CA ARG A 40 6.26 5.83 9.95
C ARG A 40 4.96 6.54 9.55
N LYS A 41 4.28 6.04 8.52
CA LYS A 41 2.99 6.55 8.06
C LYS A 41 2.12 5.39 7.58
N MET A 42 0.81 5.52 7.76
CA MET A 42 -0.18 4.64 7.13
C MET A 42 -0.63 5.32 5.84
N VAL A 43 -0.52 4.64 4.71
CA VAL A 43 -0.78 5.18 3.38
C VAL A 43 -1.60 4.15 2.62
N ARG A 44 -2.45 4.57 1.68
CA ARG A 44 -3.07 3.61 0.77
C ARG A 44 -1.99 2.94 -0.09
N ARG A 45 -2.20 1.68 -0.42
CA ARG A 45 -1.26 0.84 -1.16
C ARG A 45 -0.96 1.40 -2.55
N GLU A 46 -1.95 2.02 -3.18
CA GLU A 46 -1.81 2.74 -4.45
C GLU A 46 -0.88 3.96 -4.33
N ASP A 47 -0.96 4.70 -3.22
CA ASP A 47 -0.20 5.93 -2.99
C ASP A 47 1.19 5.69 -2.35
N VAL A 48 1.57 4.44 -2.05
CA VAL A 48 2.86 4.13 -1.40
C VAL A 48 4.03 4.64 -2.24
N GLN A 49 3.98 4.44 -3.55
CA GLN A 49 5.06 4.84 -4.45
C GLN A 49 5.19 6.35 -4.49
N ASP A 50 4.07 7.06 -4.62
CA ASP A 50 4.02 8.52 -4.63
C ASP A 50 4.54 9.13 -3.32
N GLU A 51 4.21 8.53 -2.17
CA GLU A 51 4.71 8.97 -0.87
C GLU A 51 6.22 8.72 -0.71
N LEU A 52 6.74 7.60 -1.20
CA LEU A 52 8.19 7.35 -1.20
C LEU A 52 8.91 8.34 -2.12
N ASP A 53 8.34 8.65 -3.28
CA ASP A 53 8.90 9.61 -4.23
C ASP A 53 8.84 11.05 -3.70
N ALA A 54 7.77 11.44 -3.01
CA ALA A 54 7.68 12.73 -2.34
C ALA A 54 8.77 12.88 -1.26
N MET A 55 8.97 11.85 -0.43
CA MET A 55 10.01 11.86 0.61
C MET A 55 11.44 11.84 0.04
N ARG A 56 11.65 11.29 -1.15
CA ARG A 56 12.95 11.28 -1.85
C ARG A 56 13.25 12.63 -2.52
N ASN A 57 12.25 13.28 -3.09
CA ASN A 57 12.40 14.54 -3.84
C ASN A 57 12.43 15.79 -2.95
N GLY A 58 12.35 15.64 -1.62
CA GLY A 58 12.63 16.72 -0.68
C GLY A 58 11.54 17.80 -0.57
N GLN A 59 10.28 17.46 -0.85
CA GLN A 59 9.13 18.27 -0.40
C GLN A 59 8.76 17.97 1.06
#